data_AF-G3LKC8-F1
#
_entry.id   AF-G3LKC8-F1
#
_cell.length_a   1.000
_cell.length_b   1.000
_cell.length_c   1.000
_cell.angle_alpha   90.00
_cell.angle_beta   90.00
_cell.angle_gamma   90.00
#
_symmetry.space_group_name_H-M   'P 1'
#
loop_
_entity.id
_entity.type
_entity.pdbx_description
1 polymer ?
#
loop_
_entity_poly.entity_id
_entity_poly.type
_entity_poly.pdbx_seq_one_letter_code
_entity_poly.pdbx_strand_id
1 'polypeptide(L)'
;GLKTILLCNPLVGSVSQLPPISRPRLFPSIGLSVTPTSIDVTVAGDDLISPYAVKNLSSESFHVDAGGFFSLWAMTSSLPRLCSLESGKMVYVQGKFYCMNYSPFSVLCYEVTGNRWIKIQAPMRRFLRSPSLLESKGRLILVAAVEKSKLNVPKSLRLWSLQQDNATWVEIERMPQP
;
A
#
# COMPACT_ATOMS: atom_id res chain seq x y z
N GLY A 1 -17.96 7.62 7.82
CA GLY A 1 -18.52 8.55 6.82
C GLY A 1 -17.65 8.54 5.57
N LEU A 2 -18.06 9.26 4.53
CA LEU A 2 -17.21 9.49 3.36
C LEU A 2 -15.99 10.32 3.77
N LYS A 3 -14.82 10.02 3.19
CA LYS A 3 -13.59 10.75 3.46
C LYS A 3 -13.36 11.76 2.35
N THR A 4 -13.02 12.99 2.75
CA THR A 4 -12.52 14.00 1.82
C THR A 4 -11.05 13.72 1.54
N ILE A 5 -10.68 13.69 0.26
CA ILE A 5 -9.28 13.58 -0.17
C ILE A 5 -8.81 14.96 -0.62
N LEU A 6 -7.71 15.41 -0.03
CA LEU A 6 -7.07 16.68 -0.37
C LEU A 6 -5.76 16.39 -1.11
N LEU A 7 -5.58 17.03 -2.25
CA LEU A 7 -4.34 17.08 -3.00
C LEU A 7 -3.66 18.42 -2.71
N CYS A 8 -2.52 18.36 -2.02
CA CYS A 8 -1.75 19.55 -1.67
C CYS A 8 -0.52 19.65 -2.58
N ASN A 9 -0.32 20.79 -3.22
CA ASN A 9 0.92 21.13 -3.92
C ASN A 9 1.69 22.19 -3.09
N PRO A 10 2.68 21.77 -2.29
CA PRO A 10 3.42 22.69 -1.43
C PRO A 10 4.30 23.67 -2.21
N LEU A 11 4.67 23.35 -3.47
CA LEU A 11 5.55 24.21 -4.27
C LEU A 11 4.86 25.51 -4.72
N VAL A 12 3.54 25.43 -4.92
CA VAL A 12 2.72 26.59 -5.32
C VAL A 12 1.70 26.98 -4.23
N GLY A 13 1.74 26.32 -3.07
CA GLY A 13 0.85 26.60 -1.95
C GLY A 13 -0.63 26.30 -2.22
N SER A 14 -0.95 25.42 -3.17
CA SER A 14 -2.34 25.10 -3.50
C SER A 14 -2.83 23.85 -2.79
N VAL A 15 -4.12 23.85 -2.45
CA VAL A 15 -4.85 22.69 -1.94
C VAL A 15 -6.10 22.54 -2.77
N SER A 16 -6.28 21.36 -3.36
CA SER A 16 -7.44 21.01 -4.16
C SER A 16 -8.15 19.83 -3.54
N GLN A 17 -9.46 19.94 -3.38
CA GLN A 17 -10.28 18.80 -2.97
C GLN A 17 -10.56 17.92 -4.20
N LEU A 18 -10.22 16.64 -4.10
CA LEU A 18 -10.64 15.66 -5.10
C LEU A 18 -12.13 15.37 -4.92
N PRO A 19 -12.82 14.85 -5.96
CA PRO A 19 -14.19 14.38 -5.82
C PRO A 19 -14.33 13.44 -4.60
N PRO A 20 -15.49 13.40 -3.94
CA PRO A 20 -15.69 12.53 -2.80
C PRO A 20 -15.58 11.05 -3.22
N ILE A 21 -14.94 10.23 -2.38
CA ILE A 21 -14.95 8.78 -2.57
C ILE A 21 -16.38 8.24 -2.44
N SER A 22 -16.67 7.12 -3.10
CA SER A 22 -17.99 6.50 -3.07
C SER A 22 -18.20 5.59 -1.86
N ARG A 23 -17.13 4.96 -1.35
CA ARG A 23 -17.20 4.07 -0.19
C ARG A 23 -16.89 4.82 1.12
N PRO A 24 -17.76 4.74 2.14
CA PRO A 24 -17.40 5.18 3.50
C PRO A 24 -16.23 4.35 4.03
N ARG A 25 -15.20 5.02 4.58
CA ARG A 25 -14.00 4.37 5.12
C ARG A 25 -13.59 5.00 6.44
N LEU A 26 -12.97 4.25 7.37
CA LEU A 26 -12.49 4.81 8.64
C LEU A 26 -11.02 5.23 8.56
N PHE A 27 -10.13 4.27 8.31
CA PHE A 27 -8.69 4.46 8.14
C PHE A 27 -8.16 3.70 6.90
N PRO A 28 -8.54 4.14 5.69
CA PRO A 28 -8.11 3.45 4.49
C PRO A 28 -6.62 3.66 4.21
N SER A 29 -6.04 2.71 3.49
CA SER A 29 -4.72 2.93 2.90
C SER A 29 -4.84 3.80 1.66
N ILE A 30 -3.86 4.68 1.44
CA ILE A 30 -3.87 5.64 0.32
C ILE A 30 -2.56 5.54 -0.45
N GLY A 31 -2.66 5.31 -1.76
CA GLY A 31 -1.57 5.39 -2.72
C GLY A 31 -1.71 6.63 -3.59
N LEU A 32 -0.58 7.29 -3.85
CA LEU A 32 -0.46 8.42 -4.75
C LEU A 32 0.73 8.19 -5.68
N SER A 33 0.51 8.36 -6.97
CA SER A 33 1.56 8.47 -7.99
C SER A 33 1.36 9.78 -8.73
N VAL A 34 2.45 10.51 -8.95
CA VAL A 34 2.47 11.74 -9.72
C VAL A 34 3.53 11.57 -10.80
N THR A 35 3.11 11.68 -12.05
CA THR A 35 3.99 11.71 -13.22
C THR A 35 3.86 13.08 -13.90
N PRO A 36 4.74 13.43 -14.85
CA PRO A 36 4.58 14.66 -15.62
C PRO A 36 3.26 14.75 -16.38
N THR A 37 2.60 13.62 -16.63
CA THR A 37 1.39 13.53 -17.46
C THR A 37 0.16 13.06 -16.72
N SER A 38 0.27 12.62 -15.46
CA SER A 38 -0.85 12.06 -14.72
C SER A 38 -0.70 12.12 -13.21
N ILE A 39 -1.84 12.08 -12.53
CA ILE A 39 -1.94 11.83 -11.10
C ILE A 39 -2.86 10.63 -10.90
N ASP A 40 -2.36 9.60 -10.22
CA ASP A 40 -3.11 8.40 -9.89
C ASP A 40 -3.24 8.29 -8.37
N VAL A 41 -4.48 8.14 -7.90
CA VAL A 41 -4.80 7.96 -6.49
C VAL A 41 -5.53 6.65 -6.33
N THR A 42 -5.12 5.85 -5.34
CA THR A 42 -5.83 4.62 -4.95
C THR A 42 -6.14 4.66 -3.47
N VAL A 43 -7.38 4.32 -3.09
CA VAL A 43 -7.82 4.22 -1.70
C VAL A 43 -8.32 2.80 -1.47
N ALA A 44 -7.83 2.11 -0.44
CA ALA A 44 -8.21 0.72 -0.19
C ALA A 44 -8.42 0.40 1.30
N GLY A 45 -9.36 -0.52 1.54
CA GLY A 45 -9.61 -1.09 2.84
C GLY A 45 -10.42 -0.21 3.79
N ASP A 46 -10.64 -0.79 4.97
CA ASP A 46 -11.40 -0.21 6.07
C ASP A 46 -12.77 0.34 5.66
N ASP A 47 -13.58 -0.51 5.01
CA ASP A 47 -14.90 -0.20 4.44
C ASP A 47 -16.00 0.09 5.50
N LEU A 48 -15.64 0.41 6.75
CA LEU A 48 -16.59 0.57 7.87
C LEU A 48 -17.58 -0.63 8.01
N ILE A 49 -17.14 -1.80 7.59
CA ILE A 49 -17.92 -3.04 7.66
C ILE A 49 -17.84 -3.64 9.07
N SER A 50 -18.90 -4.34 9.47
CA SER A 50 -18.94 -5.05 10.75
C SER A 50 -17.72 -5.96 10.94
N PRO A 51 -17.12 -6.02 12.14
CA PRO A 51 -16.01 -6.93 12.43
C PRO A 51 -16.39 -8.40 12.28
N TYR A 52 -17.69 -8.72 12.27
CA TYR A 52 -18.24 -10.06 12.07
C TYR A 52 -18.53 -10.39 10.60
N ALA A 53 -18.43 -9.42 9.69
CA ALA A 53 -18.56 -9.65 8.27
C ALA A 53 -17.27 -10.25 7.71
N VAL A 54 -17.40 -11.25 6.83
CA VAL A 54 -16.27 -11.72 6.01
C VAL A 54 -15.72 -10.52 5.24
N LYS A 55 -14.49 -10.12 5.56
CA LYS A 55 -13.89 -8.84 5.13
C LYS A 55 -13.56 -8.84 3.63
N ASN A 56 -14.56 -8.63 2.79
CA ASN A 56 -14.39 -8.27 1.39
C ASN A 56 -14.11 -6.77 1.31
N LEU A 57 -12.88 -6.41 1.67
CA LEU A 57 -12.41 -5.04 1.57
C LEU A 57 -12.42 -4.61 0.11
N SER A 58 -12.76 -3.35 -0.12
CA SER A 58 -12.78 -2.77 -1.45
C SER A 58 -11.72 -1.71 -1.62
N SER A 59 -11.55 -1.29 -2.87
CA SER A 59 -10.68 -0.18 -3.24
C SER A 59 -11.25 0.62 -4.38
N GLU A 60 -10.88 1.88 -4.42
CA GLU A 60 -11.29 2.85 -5.44
C GLU A 60 -10.06 3.53 -6.01
N SER A 61 -10.14 3.89 -7.29
CA SER A 61 -9.08 4.64 -7.97
C SER A 61 -9.62 5.91 -8.60
N PHE A 62 -8.76 6.90 -8.70
CA PHE A 62 -9.01 8.18 -9.33
C PHE A 62 -7.78 8.55 -10.18
N HIS A 63 -8.04 8.99 -11.40
CA HIS A 63 -7.02 9.33 -12.38
C HIS A 63 -7.23 10.76 -12.88
N VAL A 64 -6.15 11.50 -13.03
CA VAL A 64 -6.11 12.80 -13.72
C VAL A 64 -5.02 12.73 -14.76
N ASP A 65 -5.27 13.26 -15.95
CA ASP A 65 -4.25 13.45 -16.99
C ASP A 65 -3.86 14.92 -17.15
N ALA A 66 -2.76 15.17 -17.87
CA ALA A 66 -2.28 16.51 -18.18
C ALA A 66 -3.20 17.29 -19.15
N GLY A 67 -4.15 16.61 -19.81
CA GLY A 67 -5.17 17.24 -20.65
C GLY A 67 -6.33 17.86 -19.85
N GLY A 68 -6.35 17.67 -18.52
CA GLY A 68 -7.40 18.15 -17.65
C GLY A 68 -8.60 17.19 -17.54
N PHE A 69 -8.51 16.00 -18.15
CA PHE A 69 -9.47 14.95 -17.88
C PHE A 69 -9.21 14.36 -16.50
N PHE A 70 -10.28 14.14 -15.75
CA PHE A 70 -10.24 13.38 -14.51
C PHE A 70 -11.38 12.37 -14.49
N SER A 71 -11.10 11.19 -13.93
CA SER A 71 -12.11 10.16 -13.74
C SER A 71 -13.00 10.49 -12.53
N LEU A 72 -14.21 9.93 -12.49
CA LEU A 72 -14.88 9.74 -11.20
C LEU A 72 -14.13 8.64 -10.41
N TRP A 73 -14.34 8.60 -9.09
CA TRP A 73 -13.86 7.46 -8.31
C TRP A 73 -14.54 6.18 -8.80
N ALA A 74 -13.73 5.21 -9.22
CA ALA A 74 -14.21 3.95 -9.72
C ALA A 74 -13.80 2.81 -8.78
N MET A 75 -14.74 1.93 -8.47
CA MET A 75 -14.45 0.68 -7.77
C MET A 75 -13.47 -0.15 -8.61
N THR A 76 -12.40 -0.59 -7.95
CA THR A 76 -11.39 -1.46 -8.54
C THR A 76 -11.72 -2.92 -8.23
N SER A 77 -10.91 -3.86 -8.70
CA SER A 77 -11.06 -5.26 -8.30
C SER A 77 -11.05 -5.44 -6.78
N SER A 78 -11.73 -6.49 -6.32
CA SER A 78 -11.78 -6.79 -4.90
C SER A 78 -10.39 -7.14 -4.37
N LEU A 79 -10.10 -6.70 -3.14
CA LEU A 79 -8.89 -7.14 -2.45
C LEU A 79 -8.95 -8.66 -2.19
N PRO A 80 -7.79 -9.31 -2.02
CA PRO A 80 -7.74 -10.71 -1.61
C PRO A 80 -8.51 -10.91 -0.30
N ARG A 81 -9.10 -12.09 -0.11
CA ARG A 81 -9.81 -12.40 1.14
C ARG A 81 -8.84 -12.36 2.32
N LEU A 82 -9.37 -12.04 3.50
CA LEU A 82 -8.62 -12.02 4.77
C LEU A 82 -7.44 -11.05 4.71
N CYS A 83 -7.70 -9.81 4.32
CA CYS A 83 -6.77 -8.69 4.42
C CYS A 83 -7.05 -7.86 5.67
N SER A 84 -5.97 -7.38 6.28
CA SER A 84 -5.93 -6.48 7.42
C SER A 84 -4.97 -5.35 7.07
N LEU A 85 -5.52 -4.29 6.51
CA LEU A 85 -4.78 -3.05 6.25
C LEU A 85 -4.87 -2.21 7.53
N GLU A 86 -3.74 -2.00 8.18
CA GLU A 86 -3.64 -1.07 9.31
C GLU A 86 -3.22 0.28 8.73
N SER A 87 -4.19 1.07 8.25
CA SER A 87 -4.05 2.49 7.88
C SER A 87 -2.68 2.90 7.35
N GLY A 88 -2.31 2.40 6.16
CA GLY A 88 -0.96 2.58 5.60
C GLY A 88 -0.91 3.52 4.42
N LYS A 89 0.23 4.18 4.23
CA LYS A 89 0.64 4.69 2.92
C LYS A 89 0.83 3.49 1.97
N MET A 90 0.33 3.56 0.75
CA MET A 90 0.77 2.67 -0.31
C MET A 90 1.99 3.24 -1.01
N VAL A 91 2.93 2.37 -1.35
CA VAL A 91 4.15 2.71 -2.08
C VAL A 91 3.92 2.45 -3.55
N TYR A 92 4.12 3.46 -4.39
CA TYR A 92 4.07 3.29 -5.84
C TYR A 92 5.44 2.83 -6.37
N VAL A 93 5.46 1.76 -7.16
CA VAL A 93 6.63 1.30 -7.91
C VAL A 93 6.18 0.83 -9.29
N GLN A 94 6.66 1.48 -10.36
CA GLN A 94 6.50 1.03 -11.75
C GLN A 94 5.06 0.57 -12.12
N GLY A 95 4.06 1.44 -11.92
CA GLY A 95 2.67 1.16 -12.29
C GLY A 95 1.89 0.32 -11.27
N LYS A 96 2.46 0.04 -10.10
CA LYS A 96 1.85 -0.77 -9.04
C LYS A 96 1.88 -0.05 -7.71
N PHE A 97 0.80 -0.20 -6.92
CA PHE A 97 0.74 0.26 -5.54
C PHE A 97 0.90 -0.93 -4.59
N TYR A 98 1.75 -0.76 -3.56
CA TYR A 98 2.05 -1.80 -2.58
C TYR A 98 1.71 -1.35 -1.17
N CYS A 99 1.09 -2.22 -0.38
CA CYS A 99 0.87 -1.97 1.04
C CYS A 99 1.04 -3.24 1.88
N MET A 100 1.30 -3.06 3.18
CA MET A 100 1.39 -4.17 4.11
C MET A 100 -0.01 -4.73 4.44
N ASN A 101 -0.10 -6.04 4.53
CA ASN A 101 -1.21 -6.78 5.14
C ASN A 101 -0.69 -7.40 6.45
N TYR A 102 -1.33 -7.11 7.59
CA TYR A 102 -0.78 -7.39 8.91
C TYR A 102 -1.24 -8.73 9.52
N SER A 103 -2.32 -9.34 9.01
CA SER A 103 -2.88 -10.56 9.59
C SER A 103 -3.29 -11.59 8.51
N PRO A 104 -2.40 -12.53 8.13
CA PRO A 104 -0.98 -12.61 8.47
C PRO A 104 -0.12 -11.67 7.61
N PHE A 105 1.11 -11.39 8.06
CA PHE A 105 2.09 -10.58 7.33
C PHE A 105 2.27 -11.04 5.88
N SER A 106 1.91 -10.15 4.95
CA SER A 106 2.09 -10.25 3.50
C SER A 106 2.12 -8.84 2.90
N VAL A 107 2.45 -8.74 1.62
CA VAL A 107 2.34 -7.49 0.86
C VAL A 107 1.21 -7.63 -0.13
N LEU A 108 0.35 -6.63 -0.23
CA LEU A 108 -0.66 -6.52 -1.27
C LEU A 108 -0.12 -5.63 -2.37
N CYS A 109 -0.38 -6.01 -3.62
CA CYS A 109 0.03 -5.29 -4.81
C CYS A 109 -1.23 -5.01 -5.64
N TYR A 110 -1.53 -3.75 -5.91
CA TYR A 110 -2.52 -3.33 -6.88
C TYR A 110 -1.82 -2.96 -8.18
N GLU A 111 -2.08 -3.72 -9.24
CA GLU A 111 -1.63 -3.37 -10.59
C GLU A 111 -2.69 -2.50 -11.25
N VAL A 112 -2.32 -1.25 -11.55
CA VAL A 112 -3.24 -0.22 -12.04
C VAL A 112 -3.80 -0.60 -13.42
N THR A 113 -2.92 -0.93 -14.38
CA THR A 113 -3.32 -1.26 -15.76
C THR A 113 -4.19 -2.52 -15.84
N GLY A 114 -3.84 -3.56 -15.09
CA GLY A 114 -4.59 -4.81 -15.07
C GLY A 114 -5.79 -4.81 -14.14
N ASN A 115 -6.00 -3.71 -13.40
CA ASN A 115 -7.01 -3.56 -12.35
C ASN A 115 -7.11 -4.83 -11.47
N ARG A 116 -5.99 -5.33 -10.94
CA ARG A 116 -5.97 -6.56 -10.12
C ARG A 116 -5.21 -6.36 -8.83
N TRP A 117 -5.68 -7.02 -7.78
CA TRP A 117 -4.93 -7.20 -6.56
C TRP A 117 -4.24 -8.55 -6.49
N ILE A 118 -3.00 -8.53 -6.03
CA ILE A 118 -2.15 -9.71 -5.86
C ILE A 118 -1.65 -9.74 -4.42
N LYS A 119 -1.61 -10.93 -3.81
CA LYS A 119 -1.05 -11.16 -2.49
C LYS A 119 0.35 -11.78 -2.63
N ILE A 120 1.36 -11.09 -2.14
CA ILE A 120 2.77 -11.50 -2.14
C ILE A 120 3.14 -11.93 -0.72
N GLN A 121 3.81 -13.07 -0.57
CA GLN A 121 4.28 -13.51 0.75
C GLN A 121 5.37 -12.59 1.27
N ALA A 122 5.29 -12.19 2.54
CA ALA A 122 6.34 -11.40 3.18
C ALA A 122 7.51 -12.31 3.62
N PRO A 123 8.77 -11.82 3.55
CA PRO A 123 9.92 -12.53 4.08
C PRO A 123 9.79 -12.66 5.61
N MET A 124 10.27 -13.77 6.17
CA MET A 124 10.28 -13.99 7.63
C MET A 124 8.95 -13.68 8.35
N ARG A 125 7.79 -13.91 7.71
CA ARG A 125 6.44 -13.47 8.13
C ARG A 125 6.03 -13.70 9.59
N ARG A 126 6.66 -14.63 10.33
CA ARG A 126 6.37 -14.89 11.76
C ARG A 126 7.23 -14.05 12.72
N PHE A 127 8.28 -13.43 12.20
CA PHE A 127 9.34 -12.77 12.96
C PHE A 127 9.40 -11.26 12.69
N LEU A 128 8.59 -10.75 11.75
CA LEU A 128 8.53 -9.31 11.46
C LEU A 128 7.89 -8.53 12.62
N ARG A 129 8.44 -7.35 12.87
CA ARG A 129 7.94 -6.33 13.78
C ARG A 129 8.00 -4.98 13.08
N SER A 130 6.91 -4.24 13.20
CA SER A 130 6.73 -2.92 12.58
C SER A 130 7.20 -2.86 11.11
N PRO A 131 6.77 -3.81 10.25
CA PRO A 131 7.20 -3.81 8.86
C PRO A 131 6.68 -2.57 8.14
N SER A 132 7.53 -2.01 7.29
CA SER A 132 7.22 -0.87 6.44
C SER A 132 7.74 -1.11 5.03
N LEU A 133 7.08 -0.51 4.05
CA LEU A 133 7.47 -0.55 2.65
C LEU A 133 7.99 0.82 2.23
N LEU A 134 8.97 0.82 1.34
CA LEU A 134 9.43 2.02 0.64
C LEU A 134 9.83 1.68 -0.80
N GLU A 135 9.91 2.71 -1.62
CA GLU A 135 10.48 2.65 -2.96
C GLU A 135 11.94 3.12 -2.90
N SER A 136 12.81 2.47 -3.66
CA SER A 136 14.15 2.96 -3.94
C SER A 136 14.64 2.50 -5.30
N LYS A 137 14.98 3.44 -6.19
CA LYS A 137 15.58 3.19 -7.51
C LYS A 137 14.76 2.19 -8.36
N GLY A 138 13.44 2.35 -8.36
CA GLY A 138 12.48 1.49 -9.06
C GLY A 138 12.25 0.13 -8.40
N ARG A 139 12.70 -0.07 -7.14
CA ARG A 139 12.55 -1.33 -6.41
C ARG A 139 11.69 -1.12 -5.16
N LEU A 140 10.86 -2.12 -4.87
CA LEU A 140 10.15 -2.19 -3.60
C LEU A 140 11.06 -2.77 -2.53
N ILE A 141 11.24 -2.06 -1.42
CA ILE A 141 11.99 -2.51 -0.27
C ILE A 141 11.04 -2.68 0.92
N LEU A 142 11.17 -3.81 1.61
CA LEU A 142 10.57 -4.05 2.91
C LEU A 142 11.62 -3.87 3.99
N VAL A 143 11.28 -3.09 5.02
CA VAL A 143 12.12 -2.90 6.21
C VAL A 143 11.36 -3.36 7.42
N ALA A 144 11.99 -4.14 8.28
CA ALA A 144 11.38 -4.55 9.54
C ALA A 144 12.42 -4.83 10.61
N ALA A 145 11.99 -4.67 11.86
CA ALA A 145 12.64 -5.32 12.98
C ALA A 145 12.33 -6.83 12.95
N VAL A 146 13.32 -7.66 13.31
CA VAL A 146 13.21 -9.13 13.29
C VAL A 146 13.52 -9.73 14.64
N GLU A 147 12.57 -10.51 15.15
CA GLU A 147 12.68 -11.26 16.39
C GLU A 147 12.79 -12.76 16.09
N LYS A 148 13.98 -13.37 16.25
CA LYS A 148 14.12 -14.83 16.08
C LYS A 148 13.76 -15.65 17.34
N SER A 149 13.55 -15.01 18.50
CA SER A 149 13.20 -15.69 19.76
C SER A 149 11.98 -15.04 20.43
N LYS A 150 11.25 -15.82 21.25
CA LYS A 150 10.04 -15.40 22.00
C LYS A 150 10.28 -14.33 23.08
N LEU A 151 11.50 -13.78 23.19
CA LEU A 151 11.87 -12.83 24.23
C LEU A 151 11.46 -11.38 23.92
N ASN A 152 10.70 -11.12 22.85
CA ASN A 152 10.22 -9.79 22.44
C ASN A 152 11.31 -8.71 22.33
N VAL A 153 12.57 -9.12 22.10
CA VAL A 153 13.68 -8.20 21.85
C VAL A 153 14.06 -8.32 20.37
N PRO A 154 13.86 -7.27 19.54
CA PRO A 154 14.35 -7.22 18.18
C PRO A 154 15.84 -7.54 18.12
N LYS A 155 16.20 -8.57 17.35
CA LYS A 155 17.61 -9.00 17.22
C LYS A 155 18.34 -8.26 16.10
N SER A 156 17.59 -7.78 15.11
CA SER A 156 18.17 -7.09 13.95
C SER A 156 17.10 -6.29 13.22
N LEU A 157 17.50 -5.16 12.62
CA LEU A 157 16.76 -4.50 11.55
C LEU A 157 17.23 -5.07 10.21
N ARG A 158 16.30 -5.37 9.33
CA ARG A 158 16.61 -6.02 8.03
C ARG A 158 15.85 -5.38 6.90
N LEU A 159 16.48 -5.38 5.74
CA LEU A 159 15.93 -4.88 4.50
C LEU A 159 15.87 -6.00 3.48
N TRP A 160 14.76 -6.09 2.75
CA TRP A 160 14.60 -6.99 1.63
C TRP A 160 14.13 -6.24 0.40
N SER A 161 14.71 -6.55 -0.76
CA SER A 161 14.22 -6.07 -2.06
C SER A 161 13.32 -7.13 -2.69
N LEU A 162 12.15 -6.71 -3.19
CA LEU A 162 11.35 -7.54 -4.07
C LEU A 162 12.06 -7.65 -5.42
N GLN A 163 12.14 -8.87 -5.97
CA GLN A 163 12.72 -9.13 -7.28
C GLN A 163 11.73 -8.84 -8.41
N GLN A 164 12.24 -8.79 -9.64
CA GLN A 164 11.44 -8.46 -10.84
C GLN A 164 10.32 -9.49 -11.12
N ASP A 165 10.45 -10.70 -10.61
CA ASP A 165 9.40 -11.73 -10.65
C ASP A 165 8.15 -11.37 -9.82
N ASN A 166 8.20 -10.28 -9.04
CA ASN A 166 7.14 -9.79 -8.16
C ASN A 166 6.70 -10.83 -7.10
N ALA A 167 7.55 -11.79 -6.78
CA ALA A 167 7.23 -12.87 -5.85
C ALA A 167 8.35 -13.13 -4.84
N THR A 168 9.61 -12.99 -5.27
CA THR A 168 10.78 -13.37 -4.48
C THR A 168 11.36 -12.16 -3.74
N TRP A 169 11.67 -12.35 -2.45
CA TRP A 169 12.35 -11.37 -1.61
C TRP A 169 13.80 -11.77 -1.38
N VAL A 170 14.73 -10.83 -1.54
CA VAL A 170 16.16 -11.01 -1.25
C VAL A 170 16.58 -10.06 -0.14
N GLU A 171 17.21 -10.58 0.92
CA GLU A 171 17.79 -9.76 1.99
C GLU A 171 18.97 -8.97 1.42
N ILE A 172 18.91 -7.64 1.52
CA ILE A 172 19.93 -6.74 0.95
C ILE A 172 20.79 -6.07 2.01
N GLU A 173 20.30 -5.97 3.26
CA GLU A 173 21.01 -5.32 4.35
C GLU A 173 20.52 -5.82 5.71
N ARG A 174 21.41 -5.84 6.71
CA ARG A 174 21.09 -6.27 8.07
C ARG A 174 21.92 -5.50 9.10
N MET A 175 21.23 -4.95 10.09
CA MET A 175 21.83 -4.23 11.22
C MET A 175 21.46 -4.87 12.58
N PRO A 176 22.39 -4.98 13.55
CA PRO A 176 23.82 -4.75 13.37
C PRO A 176 24.41 -5.76 12.37
N GLN A 177 25.50 -5.36 11.71
CA GLN A 177 26.23 -6.26 10.82
C GLN A 177 26.80 -7.43 11.64
N PRO A 178 26.80 -8.65 11.08
CA PRO A 178 27.31 -9.84 11.77
C PRO A 178 28.80 -9.74 12.13
#